data_AF-A0A1K1MPX4-F1
#
_entry.id   AF-A0A1K1MPX4-F1
#
_cell.length_a   1.000
_cell.length_b   1.000
_cell.length_c   1.000
_cell.angle_alpha   90.00
_cell.angle_beta   90.00
_cell.angle_gamma   90.00
#
_symmetry.space_group_name_H-M   'P 1'
#
loop_
_entity.id
_entity.type
_entity.pdbx_description
1 polymer ?
#
loop_
_entity_poly.entity_id
_entity_poly.type
_entity_poly.pdbx_seq_one_letter_code
_entity_poly.pdbx_strand_id
1 'polypeptide(L)' 'MHDVILLQPRIPSNTGNIIRLCANTGARLHLVEPLGFTLEDRLLRRAGLDYHEYASVTLHAS' A
#
# COMPACT_ATOMS: atom_id res chain seq x y z
N MET A 1 11.23 13.53 -4.26
CA MET A 1 10.11 12.59 -4.08
C MET A 1 10.68 11.34 -3.42
N HIS A 2 10.02 10.78 -2.40
CA HIS A 2 10.54 9.65 -1.63
C HIS A 2 9.83 8.35 -2.04
N ASP A 3 10.54 7.24 -1.90
CA ASP A 3 10.05 5.89 -2.18
C ASP A 3 10.01 5.06 -0.90
N VAL A 4 8.89 4.40 -0.67
CA VAL A 4 8.70 3.45 0.44
C VAL A 4 8.50 2.07 -0.15
N ILE A 5 9.31 1.10 0.26
CA ILE A 5 9.26 -0.27 -0.27
C ILE A 5 8.91 -1.22 0.86
N LEU A 6 7.82 -1.98 0.69
CA LEU A 6 7.43 -3.06 1.58
C LEU A 6 7.75 -4.41 0.91
N LEU A 7 8.77 -5.08 1.43
CA LEU A 7 9.16 -6.41 1.00
C LEU A 7 8.25 -7.45 1.66
N GLN A 8 7.49 -8.20 0.85
CA GLN A 8 6.64 -9.31 1.29
C GLN A 8 5.78 -8.99 2.53
N PRO A 9 5.01 -7.89 2.53
CA PRO A 9 4.26 -7.47 3.71
C PRO A 9 3.21 -8.51 4.08
N ARG A 10 3.13 -8.85 5.37
CA ARG A 10 2.22 -9.90 5.87
C ARG A 10 1.07 -9.39 6.73
N ILE A 11 1.15 -8.14 7.19
CA ILE A 11 0.17 -7.56 8.12
C ILE A 11 -0.64 -6.48 7.39
N PRO A 12 -1.93 -6.74 7.06
CA PRO A 12 -2.74 -5.82 6.25
C PRO A 12 -2.88 -4.42 6.87
N SER A 13 -3.04 -4.34 8.19
CA SER A 13 -3.21 -3.06 8.89
C SER A 13 -2.00 -2.15 8.76
N ASN A 14 -0.79 -2.73 8.76
CA ASN A 14 0.44 -1.97 8.62
C ASN A 14 0.55 -1.40 7.22
N THR A 15 0.27 -2.22 6.19
CA THR A 15 0.27 -1.76 4.80
C THR A 15 -0.78 -0.68 4.57
N GLY A 16 -1.99 -0.82 5.13
CA GLY A 16 -3.01 0.24 5.05
C GLY A 16 -2.58 1.57 5.66
N ASN A 17 -1.98 1.55 6.86
CA ASN A 17 -1.46 2.77 7.49
C ASN A 17 -0.32 3.40 6.68
N ILE A 18 0.53 2.59 6.06
CA ILE A 18 1.64 3.07 5.22
C ILE A 18 1.12 3.64 3.90
N ILE A 19 0.06 3.06 3.31
CA ILE A 19 -0.62 3.64 2.15
C ILE A 19 -1.12 5.05 2.48
N ARG A 20 -1.82 5.22 3.61
CA ARG A 20 -2.28 6.54 4.07
C ARG A 20 -1.13 7.52 4.34
N LEU A 21 -0.01 7.04 4.92
CA LEU A 21 1.19 7.86 5.09
C LEU A 21 1.74 8.34 3.73
N CYS A 22 1.84 7.45 2.75
CA CYS A 22 2.36 7.79 1.43
C CYS A 22 1.45 8.78 0.69
N ALA A 23 0.14 8.60 0.79
CA ALA A 23 -0.85 9.53 0.25
C ALA A 23 -0.74 10.93 0.88
N ASN A 24 -0.61 11.01 2.21
CA ASN A 24 -0.47 12.29 2.92
C ASN A 24 0.87 13.00 2.69
N THR A 25 1.93 12.26 2.36
CA THR A 25 3.30 12.81 2.22
C THR A 25 3.75 12.97 0.78
N GLY A 26 2.99 12.46 -0.19
CA GLY A 26 3.38 12.40 -1.60
C GLY A 26 4.51 11.41 -1.87
N ALA A 27 4.78 10.46 -0.97
CA ALA A 27 5.70 9.36 -1.22
C ALA A 27 5.07 8.32 -2.16
N ARG A 28 5.91 7.65 -2.96
CA ARG A 28 5.48 6.51 -3.79
C ARG A 28 5.63 5.22 -2.99
N LEU A 29 4.64 4.34 -3.09
CA LEU A 29 4.64 3.08 -2.37
C LEU A 29 4.89 1.92 -3.33
N HIS A 30 5.83 1.05 -2.98
CA HIS A 30 6.15 -0.17 -3.69
C HIS A 30 5.86 -1.38 -2.80
N LEU A 31 5.09 -2.34 -3.30
CA LEU A 31 4.82 -3.62 -2.65
C LEU A 31 5.50 -4.71 -3.45
N VAL A 32 6.30 -5.56 -2.79
CA VAL A 32 6.98 -6.69 -3.44
C VAL A 32 6.32 -7.98 -2.97
N GLU A 33 5.91 -8.81 -3.93
CA GLU A 33 5.27 -10.10 -3.69
C GLU A 33 6.21 -11.15 -3.06
N PRO A 34 5.68 -12.23 -2.45
CA PRO A 34 4.27 -12.48 -2.16
C PRO A 34 3.76 -11.62 -1.00
N LEU A 35 2.54 -11.08 -1.18
CA LEU A 35 1.83 -10.41 -0.09
C LEU A 35 1.18 -11.48 0.80
N GLY A 36 1.25 -11.30 2.12
CA GLY A 36 0.57 -12.19 3.06
C GLY A 36 -0.94 -11.97 3.17
N PHE A 37 -1.53 -11.18 2.26
CA PHE A 37 -2.95 -10.82 2.23
C PHE A 37 -3.39 -10.40 0.82
N THR A 38 -4.70 -10.43 0.59
CA THR A 38 -5.33 -9.92 -0.64
C THR A 38 -5.52 -8.41 -0.55
N LEU A 39 -5.15 -7.68 -1.61
CA LEU A 39 -5.34 -6.22 -1.68
C LEU A 39 -6.84 -5.84 -1.75
N GLU A 40 -7.67 -6.74 -2.28
CA GLU A 40 -9.11 -6.54 -2.51
C GLU A 40 -9.95 -6.55 -1.21
N ASP A 41 -9.61 -7.39 -0.22
CA ASP A 41 -10.56 -7.71 0.86
C ASP A 41 -10.74 -6.63 1.93
N ARG A 42 -9.75 -5.77 2.17
CA ARG A 42 -9.76 -4.91 3.38
C ARG A 42 -9.24 -3.50 3.22
N LEU A 43 -8.45 -3.23 2.18
CA LEU A 43 -7.84 -1.91 2.00
C LEU A 43 -8.85 -0.86 1.50
N LEU A 44 -9.82 -1.29 0.67
CA LEU A 44 -10.87 -0.39 0.15
C LEU A 44 -11.96 -0.03 1.19
N ARG A 45 -12.29 -0.93 2.13
CA ARG A 45 -13.47 -0.73 3.02
C ARG A 45 -13.18 0.02 4.32
N ARG A 46 -11.95 -0.03 4.85
CA ARG A 46 -11.63 0.58 6.16
C ARG A 46 -10.76 1.81 6.10
N ALA A 47 -9.95 1.95 5.05
CA ALA A 47 -9.01 3.04 5.02
C ALA A 47 -9.68 4.36 4.60
N GLY A 48 -10.92 4.35 4.09
CA GLY A 48 -11.54 5.54 3.49
C GLY A 48 -10.63 6.12 2.42
N LEU A 49 -9.83 5.26 1.77
CA LEU A 49 -8.86 5.68 0.79
C LEU A 49 -9.63 5.99 -0.49
N ASP A 50 -9.64 7.26 -0.87
CA ASP A 50 -10.12 7.63 -2.19
C ASP A 50 -9.24 6.96 -3.25
N TYR A 51 -9.81 6.62 -4.40
CA TYR A 51 -9.10 5.95 -5.50
C TYR A 51 -7.78 6.66 -5.88
N HIS A 52 -7.70 7.98 -5.66
CA HIS A 52 -6.49 8.78 -5.84
C HIS A 52 -5.33 8.43 -4.90
N GLU A 53 -5.60 8.02 -3.66
CA GLU A 53 -4.57 7.59 -2.71
C GLU A 53 -3.91 6.26 -3.13
N TYR A 54 -4.56 5.49 -4.00
CA TYR A 54 -4.04 4.25 -4.58
C TYR A 54 -3.24 4.46 -5.87
N ALA A 55 -3.35 5.63 -6.51
CA ALA A 55 -2.73 5.89 -7.81
C ALA A 55 -1.19 5.86 -7.78
N SER A 56 -0.57 5.94 -6.60
CA SER A 56 0.87 5.91 -6.39
C SER A 56 1.42 4.56 -5.87
N VAL A 57 0.59 3.50 -5.81
CA VAL A 57 1.03 2.17 -5.37
C VAL A 57 1.47 1.32 -6.57
N THR A 58 2.69 0.78 -6.52
CA THR A 58 3.24 -0.15 -7.53
C THR A 58 3.46 -1.53 -6.92
N LEU A 59 2.98 -2.57 -7.59
CA LEU A 59 3.21 -3.96 -7.21
C LEU A 59 4.33 -4.56 -8.07
N HIS A 60 5.26 -5.26 -7.44
CA HIS A 60 6.38 -5.94 -8.10
C HIS A 60 6.32 -7.44 -7.86
N ALA A 61 6.50 -8.23 -8.92
CA ALA A 61 6.77 -9.66 -8.80
C ALA A 61 8.19 -9.87 -8.21
N SER A 62 8.37 -10.94 -7.44
CA SER A 62 9.66 -11.34 -6.86
C SER A 62 10.43 -12.30 -7.75
#